data_AF-A0A0B3XXM5-F1
#
_entry.id   AF-A0A0B3XXM5-F1
#
_cell.length_a   1.000
_cell.length_b   1.000
_cell.length_c   1.000
_cell.angle_alpha   90.00
_cell.angle_beta   90.00
_cell.angle_gamma   90.00
#
_symmetry.space_group_name_H-M   'P 1'
#
loop_
_entity.id
_entity.type
_entity.pdbx_description
1 polymer ?
#
loop_
_entity_poly.entity_id
_entity_poly.type
_entity_poly.pdbx_seq_one_letter_code
_entity_poly.pdbx_strand_id
1 'polypeptide(L)'
;MPNMNGYQATRAIRAGKAGMMHVNVPIIAMTANAMLGEKEKCLEAGMNDFATKPIIADVLIPKVRQWLVHQVTSLVSTDIIGIQSPALENAKQGIYDENNPPLVDSLLSAIDNEVK
;
A
#
# COMPACT_ATOMS: atom_id res chain seq x y z
N MET A 1 11.94 1.84 -16.03
CA MET A 1 11.61 0.42 -16.23
C MET A 1 11.67 0.15 -17.74
N PRO A 2 12.53 -0.78 -18.20
CA PRO A 2 12.81 -0.95 -19.63
C PRO A 2 11.69 -1.66 -20.42
N ASN A 3 10.97 -2.60 -19.81
CA ASN A 3 10.00 -3.46 -20.53
C ASN A 3 8.53 -3.11 -20.26
N MET A 4 8.24 -2.39 -19.17
CA MET A 4 6.87 -2.08 -18.73
C MET A 4 6.89 -0.72 -18.03
N ASN A 5 5.93 0.15 -18.31
CA ASN A 5 5.84 1.43 -17.60
C ASN A 5 4.99 1.33 -16.33
N GLY A 6 5.06 2.37 -15.48
CA GLY A 6 4.34 2.41 -14.20
C GLY A 6 2.83 2.24 -14.36
N TYR A 7 2.24 2.87 -15.37
CA TYR A 7 0.80 2.76 -15.63
C TYR A 7 0.36 1.34 -16.00
N GLN A 8 1.15 0.64 -16.83
CA GLN A 8 0.90 -0.76 -17.19
C GLN A 8 1.03 -1.66 -15.96
N ALA A 9 2.06 -1.44 -15.14
CA ALA A 9 2.27 -2.20 -13.91
C ALA A 9 1.10 -2.02 -12.94
N THR A 10 0.65 -0.77 -12.70
CA THR A 10 -0.51 -0.47 -11.87
C THR A 10 -1.76 -1.17 -12.38
N ARG A 11 -2.07 -1.06 -13.68
CA ARG A 11 -3.24 -1.75 -14.25
C ARG A 11 -3.15 -3.27 -14.11
N ALA A 12 -1.97 -3.85 -14.25
CA ALA A 12 -1.75 -5.28 -14.05
C ALA A 12 -2.02 -5.71 -12.59
N ILE A 13 -1.55 -4.92 -11.61
CA ILE A 13 -1.81 -5.14 -10.19
C ILE A 13 -3.31 -5.04 -9.89
N ARG A 14 -3.98 -3.99 -10.38
CA ARG A 14 -5.44 -3.80 -10.22
C ARG A 14 -6.25 -4.91 -10.88
N ALA A 15 -5.73 -5.53 -11.94
CA ALA A 15 -6.33 -6.68 -12.60
C ALA A 15 -6.02 -8.03 -11.91
N GLY A 16 -5.35 -8.03 -10.75
CA GLY A 16 -5.04 -9.24 -9.99
C GLY A 16 -3.88 -10.07 -10.54
N LYS A 17 -3.12 -9.56 -11.53
CA LYS A 17 -1.96 -10.29 -12.10
C LYS A 17 -0.81 -10.46 -11.11
N ALA A 18 -0.80 -9.66 -10.05
CA ALA A 18 0.12 -9.79 -8.93
C ALA A 18 -0.46 -10.64 -7.78
N GLY A 19 -1.61 -11.29 -7.97
CA GLY A 19 -2.39 -11.96 -6.93
C GLY A 19 -3.57 -11.10 -6.46
N MET A 20 -4.73 -11.73 -6.22
CA MET A 20 -5.99 -11.03 -5.92
C MET A 20 -5.93 -10.16 -4.66
N MET A 21 -5.16 -10.58 -3.65
CA MET A 21 -4.93 -9.79 -2.45
C MET A 21 -4.22 -8.45 -2.67
N HIS A 22 -3.42 -8.32 -3.74
CA HIS A 22 -2.66 -7.12 -4.04
C HIS A 22 -3.47 -6.11 -4.86
N VAL A 23 -4.68 -6.44 -5.29
CA VAL A 23 -5.54 -5.56 -6.10
C VAL A 23 -5.73 -4.20 -5.42
N ASN A 24 -5.78 -4.15 -4.10
CA ASN A 24 -5.99 -2.91 -3.33
C ASN A 24 -4.71 -2.37 -2.67
N VAL A 25 -3.52 -2.89 -3.02
CA VAL A 25 -2.27 -2.36 -2.44
C VAL A 25 -2.11 -0.87 -2.76
N PRO A 26 -1.76 0.00 -1.81
CA PRO A 26 -1.49 1.40 -2.10
C PRO A 26 -0.30 1.55 -3.05
N ILE A 27 -0.49 2.30 -4.13
CA ILE A 27 0.54 2.57 -5.14
C ILE A 27 0.80 4.08 -5.20
N ILE A 28 2.01 4.49 -4.83
CA ILE A 28 2.47 5.89 -4.95
C ILE A 28 3.34 6.00 -6.20
N ALA A 29 2.90 6.79 -7.18
CA ALA A 29 3.64 7.05 -8.40
C ALA A 29 4.91 7.86 -8.11
N MET A 30 6.00 7.58 -8.81
CA MET A 30 7.19 8.44 -8.80
C MET A 30 7.35 9.10 -10.17
N THR A 31 7.05 10.38 -10.26
CA THR A 31 7.11 11.14 -11.51
C THR A 31 8.34 12.04 -11.57
N ALA A 32 8.88 12.27 -12.77
CA ALA A 32 9.93 13.26 -12.99
C ALA A 32 9.38 14.69 -13.11
N ASN A 33 8.07 14.87 -13.24
CA ASN A 33 7.44 16.16 -13.48
C ASN A 33 6.26 16.36 -12.51
N ALA A 34 5.93 17.61 -12.16
CA ALA A 34 4.84 17.93 -11.23
C ALA A 34 3.64 18.57 -11.96
N MET A 35 3.54 18.36 -13.26
CA MET A 35 2.61 19.10 -14.10
C MET A 35 1.15 18.72 -13.83
N LEU A 36 0.29 19.74 -13.87
CA LEU A 36 -1.16 19.60 -13.91
C LEU A 36 -1.53 18.64 -15.05
N GLY A 37 -2.20 17.52 -14.76
CA GLY A 37 -2.49 16.45 -15.73
C GLY A 37 -1.76 15.13 -15.46
N GLU A 38 -0.58 15.14 -14.83
CA GLU A 38 0.09 13.87 -14.47
C GLU A 38 -0.58 13.19 -13.28
N LYS A 39 -1.07 13.98 -12.33
CA LYS A 39 -1.85 13.47 -11.20
C LYS A 39 -3.08 12.71 -11.71
N GLU A 40 -3.82 13.30 -12.63
CA GLU A 40 -5.03 12.73 -13.22
C GLU A 40 -4.72 11.41 -13.92
N LYS A 41 -3.67 11.37 -14.75
CA LYS A 41 -3.23 10.13 -15.42
C LYS A 41 -2.82 9.02 -14.46
N CYS A 42 -2.17 9.37 -13.34
CA CYS A 42 -1.83 8.41 -12.30
C CYS A 42 -3.08 7.84 -11.62
N LEU A 43 -4.04 8.70 -11.29
CA LEU A 43 -5.32 8.29 -10.69
C LEU A 43 -6.14 7.41 -11.65
N GLU A 44 -6.24 7.79 -12.93
CA GLU A 44 -6.92 7.02 -13.98
C GLU A 44 -6.30 5.62 -14.18
N ALA A 45 -4.98 5.51 -14.01
CA ALA A 45 -4.31 4.21 -14.08
C ALA A 45 -4.53 3.33 -12.84
N GLY A 46 -5.13 3.88 -11.77
CA GLY A 46 -5.43 3.19 -10.51
C GLY A 46 -4.37 3.40 -9.42
N MET A 47 -3.52 4.41 -9.53
CA MET A 47 -2.56 4.78 -8.47
C MET A 47 -3.27 5.61 -7.39
N ASN A 48 -2.76 5.57 -6.17
CA ASN A 48 -3.35 6.21 -5.00
C ASN A 48 -2.82 7.63 -4.78
N ASP A 49 -1.54 7.84 -5.07
CA ASP A 49 -0.86 9.12 -4.87
C ASP A 49 0.37 9.22 -5.79
N PHE A 50 1.10 10.32 -5.70
CA PHE A 50 2.32 10.55 -6.44
C PHE A 50 3.35 11.35 -5.61
N ALA A 51 4.61 11.17 -5.94
CA ALA A 51 5.76 11.92 -5.44
C ALA A 51 6.66 12.28 -6.63
N THR A 52 7.25 13.48 -6.59
CA THR A 52 8.20 13.91 -7.61
C THR A 52 9.58 13.34 -7.35
N LYS A 53 10.37 13.20 -8.41
CA LYS A 53 11.79 12.90 -8.36
C LYS A 53 12.58 14.21 -8.29
N PRO A 54 13.74 14.24 -7.60
CA PRO A 54 14.35 13.14 -6.84
C PRO A 54 13.56 12.76 -5.58
N ILE A 55 13.74 11.53 -5.09
CA ILE A 55 13.06 11.07 -3.88
C ILE A 55 13.63 11.82 -2.68
N ILE A 56 12.77 12.54 -1.97
CA ILE A 56 13.11 13.23 -0.73
C ILE A 56 12.38 12.53 0.41
N ALA A 57 13.12 12.02 1.40
CA ALA A 57 12.57 11.24 2.51
C ALA A 57 11.46 11.99 3.25
N ASP A 58 11.68 13.28 3.53
CA ASP A 58 10.73 14.14 4.25
C ASP A 58 9.40 14.35 3.48
N VAL A 59 9.38 14.11 2.18
CA VAL A 59 8.17 14.18 1.34
C VAL A 59 7.51 12.80 1.19
N LEU A 60 8.31 11.73 1.07
CA LEU A 60 7.81 10.38 0.83
C LEU A 60 7.30 9.72 2.11
N ILE A 61 7.99 9.88 3.24
CA ILE A 61 7.65 9.25 4.52
C ILE A 61 6.22 9.61 4.97
N PRO A 62 5.80 10.90 4.96
CA PRO A 62 4.43 11.26 5.34
C PRO A 62 3.36 10.61 4.46
N LYS A 63 3.60 10.53 3.14
CA LYS A 63 2.70 9.86 2.20
C LYS A 63 2.58 8.38 2.48
N VAL A 64 3.72 7.70 2.67
CA VAL A 64 3.74 6.27 3.03
C VAL A 64 2.97 6.06 4.34
N ARG A 65 3.23 6.86 5.37
CA ARG A 65 2.52 6.79 6.66
C ARG A 65 1.01 6.96 6.49
N GLN A 66 0.56 7.93 5.71
CA GLN A 66 -0.86 8.15 5.43
C GLN A 66 -1.52 6.91 4.84
N TRP A 67 -0.91 6.30 3.83
CA TRP A 67 -1.45 5.11 3.18
C TRP A 67 -1.37 3.86 4.05
N LEU A 68 -0.35 3.74 4.91
CA LEU A 68 -0.24 2.67 5.90
C LEU A 68 -1.37 2.74 6.93
N VAL A 69 -1.64 3.92 7.49
CA VAL A 69 -2.74 4.12 8.46
C VAL A 69 -4.09 3.78 7.82
N HIS A 70 -4.35 4.22 6.58
CA HIS A 70 -5.59 3.91 5.88
C HIS A 70 -5.83 2.40 5.73
N GLN A 71 -4.77 1.63 5.41
CA GLN A 71 -4.85 0.17 5.33
C GLN A 71 -5.17 -0.46 6.69
N VAL A 72 -4.49 -0.02 7.75
CA VAL A 72 -4.71 -0.54 9.10
C VAL A 72 -6.11 -0.22 9.60
N THR A 73 -6.57 1.03 9.47
CA THR A 73 -7.92 1.41 9.88
C THR A 73 -8.98 0.59 9.15
N SER A 74 -8.78 0.31 7.86
CA SER A 74 -9.68 -0.57 7.10
C SER A 74 -9.71 -2.01 7.63
N LEU A 75 -8.56 -2.54 8.06
CA LEU A 75 -8.45 -3.89 8.62
C LEU A 75 -9.09 -3.98 10.02
N VAL A 76 -8.77 -3.04 10.90
CA VAL A 76 -9.30 -3.00 12.28
C VAL A 76 -10.81 -2.76 12.30
N SER A 77 -11.34 -1.97 11.38
CA SER A 77 -12.79 -1.78 11.24
C SER A 77 -13.52 -3.08 10.91
N THR A 78 -12.85 -4.04 10.27
CA THR A 78 -13.41 -5.36 9.95
C THR A 78 -13.47 -6.26 11.21
N ASP A 79 -12.48 -6.16 12.09
CA ASP A 79 -12.46 -6.90 13.37
C ASP A 79 -13.48 -6.35 14.37
N ILE A 80 -13.72 -5.03 14.41
CA ILE A 80 -14.75 -4.41 15.29
C ILE A 80 -16.16 -4.92 14.93
N ILE A 81 -16.38 -5.30 13.67
CA ILE A 81 -17.65 -5.91 13.19
C ILE A 81 -17.77 -7.39 13.59
N GLY A 82 -16.77 -7.96 14.29
CA GLY A 82 -16.79 -9.34 14.79
C GLY A 82 -16.36 -10.39 13.77
N ILE A 83 -15.78 -9.98 12.64
CA ILE A 83 -15.18 -10.89 11.67
C ILE A 83 -13.72 -11.06 12.08
N GLN A 84 -13.40 -12.13 12.82
CA GLN A 84 -12.01 -12.47 13.16
C GLN A 84 -11.19 -12.62 11.87
N SER A 85 -10.22 -11.72 11.65
CA SER A 85 -9.31 -11.84 10.51
C SER A 85 -8.21 -12.88 10.78
N PRO A 86 -8.13 -13.99 10.02
CA PRO A 86 -7.06 -14.97 10.16
C PRO A 86 -5.66 -14.38 9.96
N ALA A 87 -5.56 -13.30 9.19
CA ALA A 87 -4.30 -12.60 8.94
C ALA A 87 -3.72 -11.96 10.21
N LEU A 88 -4.56 -11.41 11.11
CA LEU A 88 -4.07 -10.84 12.37
C LEU A 88 -3.59 -11.89 13.37
N GLU A 89 -4.24 -13.06 13.42
CA GLU A 89 -3.79 -14.18 14.25
C GLU A 89 -2.48 -14.78 13.71
N ASN A 90 -2.40 -14.99 12.39
CA ASN A 90 -1.20 -15.53 11.74
C ASN A 90 0.00 -14.58 11.86
N ALA A 91 -0.24 -13.25 11.79
CA ALA A 91 0.75 -12.21 12.05
C ALA A 91 1.35 -12.29 13.47
N LYS A 92 0.50 -12.42 14.49
CA LYS A 92 0.97 -12.57 15.89
C LYS A 92 1.82 -13.82 16.10
N GLN A 93 1.62 -14.84 15.27
CA GLN A 93 2.35 -16.11 15.33
C GLN A 93 3.55 -16.16 14.36
N GLY A 94 3.81 -15.10 13.59
CA GLY A 94 4.90 -15.03 12.61
C GLY A 94 4.74 -16.02 11.44
N ILE A 95 3.51 -16.42 11.13
CA ILE A 95 3.20 -17.35 10.04
C ILE A 95 2.91 -16.53 8.77
N TYR A 96 3.88 -16.54 7.86
CA TYR A 96 3.81 -15.86 6.57
C TYR A 96 3.50 -16.84 5.46
N ASP A 97 2.48 -16.52 4.67
CA ASP A 97 2.20 -17.22 3.43
C ASP A 97 1.82 -16.22 2.34
N GLU A 98 1.50 -16.76 1.16
CA GLU A 98 1.06 -15.94 0.05
C GLU A 98 -0.17 -15.11 0.39
N ASN A 99 -1.04 -15.50 1.33
CA ASN A 99 -2.26 -14.81 1.77
C ASN A 99 -2.06 -13.93 3.03
N ASN A 100 -0.93 -14.05 3.73
CA ASN A 100 -0.59 -13.30 4.94
C ASN A 100 0.88 -12.79 4.92
N PRO A 101 1.19 -11.74 4.14
CA PRO A 101 2.55 -11.25 3.97
C PRO A 101 3.02 -10.39 5.18
N PRO A 102 4.35 -10.31 5.41
CA PRO A 102 4.99 -9.65 6.55
C PRO A 102 4.76 -8.13 6.68
N LEU A 103 4.08 -7.52 5.71
CA LEU A 103 3.70 -6.11 5.76
C LEU A 103 2.73 -5.83 6.91
N VAL A 104 1.81 -6.76 7.20
CA VAL A 104 0.84 -6.64 8.31
C VAL A 104 1.55 -6.66 9.67
N ASP A 105 2.53 -7.54 9.85
CA ASP A 105 3.31 -7.65 11.08
C ASP A 105 4.21 -6.44 11.30
N SER A 106 4.89 -5.98 10.25
CA SER A 106 5.70 -4.75 10.33
C SER A 106 4.82 -3.55 10.69
N LEU A 107 3.57 -3.51 10.18
CA LEU A 107 2.57 -2.49 10.50
C LEU A 107 2.07 -2.57 11.96
N LEU A 108 1.71 -3.76 12.44
CA LEU A 108 1.24 -3.96 13.82
C LEU A 108 2.37 -3.68 14.83
N SER A 109 3.59 -4.15 14.54
CA SER A 109 4.76 -3.86 15.37
C SER A 109 5.14 -2.38 15.42
N ALA A 110 4.91 -1.64 14.32
CA ALA A 110 5.15 -0.19 14.28
C ALA A 110 4.11 0.58 15.10
N ILE A 111 2.86 0.13 15.11
CA ILE A 111 1.78 0.71 15.93
C ILE A 111 2.01 0.43 17.41
N ASP A 112 2.37 -0.80 17.79
CA ASP A 112 2.65 -1.16 19.19
C ASP A 112 3.85 -0.39 19.78
N ASN A 113 4.78 0.04 18.93
CA ASN A 113 5.92 0.86 19.33
C ASN A 113 5.61 2.37 19.44
N GLU A 114 4.56 2.88 18.80
CA GLU A 114 4.12 4.29 18.95
C GLU A 114 3.15 4.51 20.13
N VAL A 115 2.60 3.43 20.72
CA VAL A 115 1.68 3.49 21.89
C VAL A 115 2.43 3.35 23.23
N LYS A 116 3.77 3.35 23.22
CA LYS A 116 4.62 3.35 24.43
C LYS A 116 5.36 4.65 24.65
#